data_AF-A0A519QIH3-F1
#
_entry.id   AF-A0A519QIH3-F1
#
_cell.length_a   1.000
_cell.length_b   1.000
_cell.length_c   1.000
_cell.angle_alpha   90.00
_cell.angle_beta   90.00
_cell.angle_gamma   90.00
#
_symmetry.space_group_name_H-M   'P 1'
#
loop_
_entity.id
_entity.type
_entity.pdbx_description
1 polymer ?
#
loop_
_entity_poly.entity_id
_entity_poly.type
_entity_poly.pdbx_seq_one_letter_code
_entity_poly.pdbx_strand_id
1 'polypeptide(L)' 'MTERFDPFSTDRPRWYAVEAHRPFLEDLAAGVLDWLGDKPPEALSDAVILLPNRRAARAFTSALT' A
#
# COMPACT_ATOMS: atom_id res chain seq x y z
N MET A 1 12.02 -6.23 -16.91
CA MET A 1 11.51 -6.61 -15.58
C MET A 1 11.39 -5.33 -14.79
N THR A 2 10.17 -4.88 -14.52
CA THR A 2 9.93 -3.76 -13.61
C THR A 2 10.29 -4.24 -12.20
N GLU A 3 11.10 -3.49 -11.46
CA GLU A 3 11.32 -3.79 -10.04
C GLU A 3 9.96 -3.81 -9.31
N ARG A 4 9.75 -4.79 -8.43
CA ARG A 4 8.54 -4.83 -7.60
C ARG A 4 8.47 -3.57 -6.73
N PHE A 5 7.27 -3.15 -6.39
CA PHE A 5 7.09 -2.01 -5.50
C PHE A 5 7.64 -2.35 -4.11
N ASP A 6 8.66 -1.61 -3.65
CA ASP A 6 9.16 -1.67 -2.28
C ASP A 6 9.24 -0.28 -1.64
N PRO A 7 8.24 0.09 -0.83
CA PRO A 7 8.19 1.38 -0.15
C PRO A 7 9.28 1.54 0.92
N PHE A 8 9.95 0.46 1.34
CA PHE A 8 10.98 0.47 2.39
C PHE A 8 12.39 0.19 1.87
N SER A 9 12.58 0.19 0.55
CA SER A 9 13.90 -0.01 -0.10
C SER A 9 14.98 1.00 0.31
N THR A 10 14.60 2.11 0.93
CA THR A 10 15.51 3.13 1.46
C THR A 10 15.01 3.71 2.77
N ASP A 11 15.92 4.05 3.67
CA ASP A 11 15.65 4.63 4.99
C ASP A 11 15.34 6.15 4.96
N ARG A 12 14.54 6.58 3.99
CA ARG A 12 14.12 7.99 3.84
C ARG A 12 12.66 8.08 3.38
N PRO A 13 11.91 9.11 3.81
CA PRO A 13 10.55 9.32 3.34
C PRO A 13 10.47 9.43 1.81
N ARG A 14 9.46 8.80 1.21
CA ARG A 14 9.16 8.83 -0.22
C ARG A 14 7.81 9.48 -0.46
N TRP A 15 7.70 10.23 -1.55
CA TRP A 15 6.44 10.76 -2.03
C TRP A 15 6.04 10.02 -3.30
N TYR A 16 4.85 9.44 -3.29
CA TYR A 16 4.24 8.77 -4.45
C TYR A 16 3.00 9.54 -4.87
N ALA A 17 2.75 9.59 -6.17
CA ALA A 17 1.54 10.18 -6.74
C ALA A 17 0.78 9.10 -7.50
N VAL A 18 -0.52 9.02 -7.25
CA VAL A 18 -1.47 8.24 -8.06
C VAL A 18 -2.23 9.23 -8.93
N GLU A 19 -2.44 8.87 -10.20
CA GLU A 19 -3.18 9.72 -11.12
C GLU A 19 -4.62 9.92 -10.64
N ALA A 20 -5.14 11.15 -10.71
CA ALA A 20 -6.41 11.52 -10.10
C ALA A 20 -7.64 10.76 -10.65
N HIS A 21 -7.53 10.16 -11.84
CA HIS A 21 -8.60 9.38 -12.46
C HIS A 21 -8.63 7.92 -12.00
N ARG A 22 -7.60 7.47 -11.26
CA ARG A 22 -7.52 6.11 -10.77
C ARG A 22 -8.07 5.99 -9.35
N PRO A 23 -8.65 4.83 -8.99
CA PRO A 23 -9.12 4.59 -7.63
C PRO A 23 -7.94 4.45 -6.67
N PHE A 24 -7.54 5.57 -6.05
CA PHE A 24 -6.37 5.66 -5.16
C PHE A 24 -6.25 4.51 -4.13
N LEU A 25 -7.35 4.17 -3.45
CA LEU A 25 -7.32 3.14 -2.41
C LEU A 25 -7.14 1.73 -2.97
N GLU A 26 -7.68 1.44 -4.15
CA GLU A 26 -7.50 0.16 -4.82
C GLU A 26 -6.06 0.02 -5.33
N ASP A 27 -5.49 1.09 -5.90
CA ASP A 27 -4.09 1.11 -6.33
C ASP A 27 -3.13 0.97 -5.16
N LEU A 28 -3.41 1.64 -4.05
CA LEU A 28 -2.63 1.48 -2.82
C LEU A 28 -2.71 0.04 -2.30
N ALA A 29 -3.90 -0.56 -2.28
CA ALA A 29 -4.08 -1.93 -1.82
C ALA A 29 -3.32 -2.92 -2.72
N ALA A 30 -3.43 -2.77 -4.05
CA ALA A 30 -2.69 -3.58 -5.01
C ALA A 30 -1.17 -3.45 -4.82
N GLY A 31 -0.67 -2.23 -4.60
CA GLY A 31 0.76 -2.00 -4.32
C GLY A 31 1.22 -2.64 -3.01
N VAL A 32 0.42 -2.55 -1.96
CA VAL A 32 0.73 -3.19 -0.66
C VAL A 32 0.74 -4.72 -0.79
N LEU A 33 -0.21 -5.30 -1.54
CA LEU A 33 -0.26 -6.74 -1.80
C LEU A 33 0.91 -7.22 -2.67
N ASP A 34 1.28 -6.48 -3.72
CA ASP A 34 2.47 -6.76 -4.54
C ASP A 34 3.77 -6.69 -3.71
N TRP A 35 3.87 -5.70 -2.83
CA TRP A 35 4.99 -5.57 -1.89
C TRP A 35 5.05 -6.70 -0.87
N LEU A 36 3.89 -7.13 -0.36
CA LEU A 36 3.80 -8.26 0.56
C LEU A 36 4.28 -9.52 -0.16
N GLY A 37 3.77 -9.79 -1.37
CA GLY A 37 4.18 -10.94 -2.17
C GLY A 37 4.19 -12.24 -1.36
N ASP A 38 5.34 -12.90 -1.30
CA ASP A 38 5.56 -14.14 -0.53
C ASP A 38 6.10 -13.90 0.90
N LYS A 39 6.09 -12.66 1.39
CA LYS A 39 6.57 -12.34 2.73
C LYS A 39 5.70 -13.02 3.78
N PRO A 40 6.29 -13.39 4.93
CA PRO A 40 5.52 -13.90 6.05
C PRO A 40 4.41 -12.90 6.46
N PRO A 41 3.20 -13.35 6.82
CA PRO A 41 2.08 -12.48 7.20
C PRO A 41 2.42 -11.46 8.29
N GLU A 42 3.38 -11.81 9.15
CA GLU A 42 3.92 -10.97 10.21
C GLU A 42 4.52 -9.66 9.64
N ALA A 43 5.05 -9.66 8.42
CA ALA A 43 5.61 -8.47 7.78
C ALA A 43 4.56 -7.37 7.53
N LEU A 44 3.29 -7.73 7.36
CA LEU A 44 2.20 -6.74 7.27
C LEU A 44 1.88 -6.15 8.65
N SER A 45 2.09 -6.92 9.73
CA SER A 45 1.83 -6.47 11.10
C SER A 45 2.78 -5.35 11.54
N ASP A 46 3.96 -5.27 10.92
CA ASP A 46 4.94 -4.20 11.17
C ASP A 46 4.66 -2.91 10.37
N ALA A 47 3.75 -2.95 9.40
CA ALA A 47 3.45 -1.80 8.54
C ALA A 47 2.27 -0.97 9.08
N VAL A 48 2.48 0.34 9.25
CA VAL A 48 1.43 1.30 9.64
C VAL A 48 1.07 2.19 8.46
N ILE A 49 -0.19 2.10 8.01
CA ILE A 49 -0.74 2.95 6.94
C ILE A 49 -1.65 4.00 7.56
N LEU A 50 -1.28 5.28 7.41
CA LEU A 50 -2.09 6.41 7.87
C LEU A 50 -3.04 6.86 6.76
N LEU A 51 -4.34 6.85 7.06
CA LEU A 51 -5.39 7.26 6.13
C LEU A 51 -6.11 8.51 6.67
N PRO A 52 -6.56 9.42 5.80
CA PRO A 52 -7.04 10.74 6.21
C PRO A 52 -8.33 10.70 7.03
N ASN A 53 -9.11 9.63 6.92
CA ASN A 53 -10.36 9.47 7.68
C ASN A 53 -10.79 8.00 7.79
N ARG A 54 -11.78 7.75 8.67
CA ARG A 54 -12.35 6.42 8.93
C ARG A 54 -13.00 5.77 7.69
N ARG A 55 -13.55 6.58 6.77
CA ARG A 55 -14.17 6.06 5.54
C ARG A 55 -13.10 5.46 4.61
N ALA A 56 -11.97 6.14 4.46
CA ALA A 56 -10.83 5.63 3.70
C ALA A 56 -10.28 4.35 4.30
N ALA A 57 -10.16 4.25 5.63
CA ALA A 57 -9.74 3.02 6.29
C ALA A 57 -10.67 1.84 5.98
N ARG A 58 -11.99 2.03 6.06
CA ARG A 58 -12.95 0.96 5.74
C ARG A 58 -12.85 0.53 4.27
N ALA A 59 -12.81 1.50 3.36
CA ALA A 59 -12.71 1.21 1.93
C ALA A 59 -11.37 0.52 1.58
N PHE A 60 -10.27 0.91 2.23
CA PHE A 60 -8.98 0.24 2.09
C PHE A 60 -9.02 -1.21 2.57
N THR A 61 -9.60 -1.48 3.75
CA THR A 61 -9.78 -2.85 4.25
C THR A 61 -10.61 -3.71 3.28
N SER A 62 -11.65 -3.15 2.66
CA SER A 62 -12.43 -3.86 1.64
C SER A 62 -11.65 -4.13 0.35
N ALA A 63 -10.64 -3.31 0.02
CA ALA A 63 -9.80 -3.49 -1.16
C ALA A 63 -8.66 -4.50 -0.95
N LEU A 64 -8.42 -4.96 0.29
CA LEU A 64 -7.40 -5.97 0.63
C LEU A 64 -7.89 -7.43 0.50
N THR A 65 -9.20 -7.63 0.24
CA THR A 65 -9.87 -8.93 0.08
C THR A 65 -10.23 -9.19 -1.37
#